data_AF-A0A8S8XZC4-F1
#
_entry.id   AF-A0A8S8XZC4-F1
#
_cell.length_a   1.000
_cell.length_b   1.000
_cell.length_c   1.000
_cell.angle_alpha   90.00
_cell.angle_beta   90.00
_cell.angle_gamma   90.00
#
_symmetry.space_group_name_H-M   'P 1'
#
loop_
_entity.id
_entity.type
_entity.pdbx_description
1 polymer ?
#
loop_
_entity_poly.entity_id
_entity_poly.type
_entity_poly.pdbx_seq_one_letter_code
_entity_poly.pdbx_strand_id
1 'polypeptide(L)'
;MIGDEEFNIGILYLSVLDSKMSINECIAKSGLTADQISNIISIPKFQKYFDKEVNEELLIFCKTDWITEDIRKHVALSDSESEILEKVISENLMNHIIKYWKEGEKVKRDFETRNLSEWIISEFVFLSGFAMWFREKDKDNETDLSSLLSNATGENIEAKANIEFDHERLNLVSSIPTQIIQKLMGINAAGKIAYRSLDMAVMKAMSEGNPEIAKKMKYDLTNKQKAWWKFW
;
A
#
# COMPACT_ATOMS: atom_id res chain seq x y z
N MET A 1 -10.41 9.77 -16.53
CA MET A 1 -11.59 8.90 -16.32
C MET A 1 -11.23 7.56 -16.90
N ILE A 2 -11.23 6.55 -16.04
CA ILE A 2 -10.94 5.18 -16.42
C ILE A 2 -12.15 4.61 -17.17
N GLY A 3 -11.92 3.82 -18.22
CA GLY A 3 -13.00 3.23 -19.01
C GLY A 3 -13.72 2.11 -18.24
N ASP A 4 -14.99 1.86 -18.56
CA ASP A 4 -15.84 0.88 -17.87
C ASP A 4 -15.21 -0.51 -17.75
N GLU A 5 -14.44 -0.92 -18.75
CA GLU A 5 -13.68 -2.18 -18.76
C GLU A 5 -12.63 -2.25 -17.63
N GLU A 6 -11.88 -1.17 -17.44
CA GLU A 6 -10.83 -1.03 -16.42
C GLU A 6 -11.44 -0.88 -15.01
N PHE A 7 -12.62 -0.27 -14.93
CA PHE A 7 -13.40 -0.27 -13.70
C PHE A 7 -13.83 -1.69 -13.32
N ASN A 8 -14.45 -2.40 -14.25
CA ASN A 8 -15.01 -3.71 -13.98
C ASN A 8 -13.93 -4.78 -13.70
N ILE A 9 -12.76 -4.72 -14.35
CA ILE A 9 -11.64 -5.64 -14.06
C ILE A 9 -11.18 -5.51 -12.61
N GLY A 10 -11.06 -4.28 -12.09
CA GLY A 10 -10.66 -4.04 -10.71
C GLY A 10 -11.66 -4.62 -9.72
N ILE A 11 -12.96 -4.39 -9.96
CA ILE A 11 -14.05 -4.95 -9.17
C ILE A 11 -14.03 -6.48 -9.20
N LEU A 12 -13.93 -7.08 -10.40
CA LEU A 12 -13.92 -8.53 -10.56
C LEU A 12 -12.71 -9.15 -9.86
N TYR A 13 -11.50 -8.64 -10.13
CA TYR A 13 -10.26 -9.17 -9.58
C TYR A 13 -10.27 -9.19 -8.05
N LEU A 14 -10.64 -8.07 -7.43
CA LEU A 14 -10.68 -7.99 -5.97
C LEU A 14 -11.80 -8.86 -5.36
N SER A 15 -12.88 -9.10 -6.12
CA SER A 15 -13.99 -9.96 -5.67
C SER A 15 -13.65 -11.45 -5.69
N VAL A 16 -12.77 -11.88 -6.59
CA VAL A 16 -12.39 -13.30 -6.77
C VAL A 16 -11.00 -13.62 -6.21
N LEU A 17 -10.31 -12.64 -5.62
CA LEU A 17 -8.92 -12.78 -5.16
C LEU A 17 -8.69 -13.94 -4.18
N ASP A 18 -9.69 -14.26 -3.35
CA ASP A 18 -9.57 -15.24 -2.26
C ASP A 18 -10.02 -16.65 -2.63
N SER A 19 -10.54 -16.87 -3.84
CA SER A 19 -11.14 -18.16 -4.19
C SER A 19 -11.12 -18.43 -5.70
N LYS A 20 -11.23 -19.71 -6.04
CA LYS A 20 -11.63 -20.14 -7.39
C LYS A 20 -13.15 -20.17 -7.45
N MET A 21 -13.75 -19.42 -8.37
CA MET A 21 -15.20 -19.14 -8.37
C MET A 21 -15.86 -19.42 -9.72
N SER A 22 -17.10 -19.92 -9.67
CA SER A 22 -18.02 -19.97 -10.80
C SER A 22 -18.45 -18.56 -11.25
N ILE A 23 -19.01 -18.46 -12.45
CA ILE A 23 -19.60 -17.19 -12.94
C ILE A 23 -20.71 -16.70 -12.00
N ASN A 24 -21.54 -17.59 -11.45
CA ASN A 24 -22.62 -17.21 -10.55
C ASN A 24 -22.11 -16.61 -9.23
N GLU A 25 -21.04 -17.19 -8.67
CA GLU A 25 -20.38 -16.64 -7.47
C GLU A 25 -19.70 -15.30 -7.77
N CYS A 26 -19.07 -15.17 -8.93
CA CYS A 26 -18.49 -13.91 -9.39
C CYS A 26 -19.56 -12.80 -9.45
N ILE A 27 -20.73 -13.08 -10.03
CA ILE A 27 -21.87 -12.14 -10.09
C ILE A 27 -22.28 -11.73 -8.67
N ALA A 28 -22.46 -12.69 -7.76
CA ALA A 28 -22.90 -12.43 -6.39
C ALA A 28 -21.93 -11.53 -5.60
N LYS A 29 -20.61 -11.77 -5.73
CA LYS A 29 -19.58 -10.98 -5.02
C LYS A 29 -19.28 -9.63 -5.67
N SER A 30 -19.16 -9.60 -6.99
CA SER A 30 -18.74 -8.40 -7.73
C SER A 30 -19.89 -7.43 -8.02
N GLY A 31 -21.12 -7.92 -8.11
CA GLY A 31 -22.28 -7.16 -8.60
C GLY A 31 -22.25 -6.90 -10.12
N LEU A 32 -21.30 -7.48 -10.84
CA LEU A 32 -21.23 -7.42 -12.31
C LEU A 32 -22.20 -8.42 -12.93
N THR A 33 -22.64 -8.15 -14.16
CA THR A 33 -23.46 -9.09 -14.94
C THR A 33 -22.60 -10.18 -15.59
N ALA A 34 -23.22 -11.30 -15.99
CA ALA A 34 -22.55 -12.35 -16.75
C ALA A 34 -21.87 -11.82 -18.02
N ASP A 35 -22.53 -10.91 -18.75
CA ASP A 35 -21.99 -10.30 -19.96
C ASP A 35 -20.76 -9.44 -19.67
N GLN A 36 -20.79 -8.65 -18.58
CA GLN A 36 -19.64 -7.85 -18.16
C GLN A 36 -18.44 -8.74 -17.80
N ILE A 37 -18.67 -9.79 -17.01
CA ILE A 37 -17.63 -10.75 -16.63
C ILE A 37 -17.07 -11.44 -17.87
N SER A 38 -17.93 -11.97 -18.74
CA SER A 38 -17.56 -12.63 -20.00
C SER A 38 -16.71 -11.73 -20.89
N ASN A 39 -17.10 -10.45 -21.03
CA ASN A 39 -16.34 -9.47 -21.78
C ASN A 39 -14.94 -9.26 -21.17
N ILE A 40 -14.85 -8.96 -19.87
CA ILE A 40 -13.58 -8.70 -19.17
C ILE A 40 -12.60 -9.86 -19.36
N ILE A 41 -13.05 -11.08 -19.11
CA ILE A 41 -12.17 -12.26 -19.18
C ILE A 41 -11.80 -12.64 -20.61
N SER A 42 -12.49 -12.11 -21.61
CA SER A 42 -12.22 -12.36 -23.03
C SER A 42 -11.28 -11.33 -23.66
N ILE A 43 -11.17 -10.13 -23.08
CA ILE A 43 -10.28 -9.07 -23.57
C ILE A 43 -8.81 -9.49 -23.36
N PRO A 44 -7.98 -9.55 -24.44
CA PRO A 44 -6.59 -9.99 -24.34
C PRO A 44 -5.75 -9.23 -23.31
N LYS A 45 -5.94 -7.90 -23.18
CA LYS A 45 -5.17 -7.08 -22.23
C LYS A 45 -5.37 -7.48 -20.77
N PHE A 46 -6.50 -8.12 -20.44
CA PHE A 46 -6.87 -8.51 -19.08
C PHE A 46 -6.59 -9.97 -18.75
N GLN A 47 -6.17 -10.78 -19.73
CA GLN A 47 -5.85 -12.19 -19.51
C GLN A 47 -4.69 -12.40 -18.52
N LYS A 48 -3.83 -11.38 -18.34
CA LYS A 48 -2.75 -11.42 -17.34
C LYS A 48 -3.26 -11.47 -15.89
N TYR A 49 -4.50 -11.07 -15.63
CA TYR A 49 -5.06 -10.98 -14.27
C TYR A 49 -5.75 -12.26 -13.80
N PHE A 50 -6.12 -13.16 -14.71
CA PHE A 50 -6.91 -14.35 -14.40
C PHE A 50 -6.38 -15.60 -15.08
N ASP A 51 -6.62 -16.73 -14.43
CA ASP A 51 -6.67 -18.04 -15.07
C ASP A 51 -8.09 -18.58 -15.06
N LYS A 52 -8.29 -19.61 -15.88
CA LYS A 52 -9.58 -20.27 -16.10
C LYS A 52 -9.39 -21.77 -16.07
N GLU A 53 -10.33 -22.46 -15.45
CA GLU A 53 -10.42 -23.92 -15.52
C GLU A 53 -11.82 -24.31 -15.99
N VAL A 54 -11.89 -25.25 -16.92
CA VAL A 54 -13.16 -25.75 -17.47
C VAL A 54 -13.30 -27.20 -17.04
N ASN A 55 -14.17 -27.43 -16.05
CA ASN A 55 -14.60 -28.77 -15.64
C ASN A 55 -16.10 -28.92 -15.99
N GLU A 56 -16.96 -29.09 -14.98
CA GLU A 56 -18.43 -29.09 -15.12
C GLU A 56 -18.97 -27.67 -15.37
N GLU A 57 -18.28 -26.66 -14.85
CA GLU A 57 -18.54 -25.24 -15.08
C GLU A 57 -17.23 -24.46 -15.29
N LEU A 58 -17.33 -23.23 -15.80
CA LEU A 58 -16.20 -22.33 -15.95
C LEU A 58 -15.86 -21.70 -14.59
N LEU A 59 -14.65 -21.98 -14.11
CA LEU A 59 -14.11 -21.44 -12.88
C LEU A 59 -13.02 -20.40 -13.18
N ILE A 60 -13.06 -19.26 -12.49
CA ILE A 60 -12.11 -18.15 -12.62
C ILE A 60 -11.34 -18.00 -11.31
N PHE A 61 -10.04 -17.71 -11.40
CA PHE A 61 -9.20 -17.36 -10.26
C PHE A 61 -8.13 -16.33 -10.64
N CYS A 62 -7.66 -15.58 -9.64
CA CYS A 62 -6.69 -14.51 -9.84
C CYS A 62 -5.26 -15.02 -10.02
N LYS A 63 -4.53 -14.32 -10.89
CA LYS A 63 -3.07 -14.35 -11.00
C LYS A 63 -2.47 -13.22 -10.18
N THR A 64 -1.26 -13.41 -9.64
CA THR A 64 -0.55 -12.37 -8.86
C THR A 64 0.85 -12.07 -9.39
N ASP A 65 1.38 -12.90 -10.29
CA ASP A 65 2.68 -12.74 -10.96
C ASP A 65 2.80 -11.40 -11.70
N TRP A 66 1.70 -10.95 -12.32
CA TRP A 66 1.64 -9.65 -12.99
C TRP A 66 2.01 -8.47 -12.09
N ILE A 67 1.86 -8.59 -10.76
CA ILE A 67 2.12 -7.48 -9.82
C ILE A 67 3.61 -7.17 -9.78
N THR A 68 4.46 -8.19 -9.65
CA THR A 68 5.92 -8.01 -9.69
C THR A 68 6.34 -7.51 -11.06
N GLU A 69 5.77 -8.05 -12.15
CA GLU A 69 6.06 -7.58 -13.51
C GLU A 69 5.72 -6.11 -13.69
N ASP A 70 4.56 -5.67 -13.21
CA ASP A 70 4.15 -4.26 -13.30
C ASP A 70 5.03 -3.37 -12.40
N ILE A 71 5.41 -3.81 -11.20
CA ILE A 71 6.36 -3.09 -10.34
C ILE A 71 7.72 -2.90 -11.04
N ARG A 72 8.23 -3.92 -11.73
CA ARG A 72 9.52 -3.86 -12.47
C ARG A 72 9.51 -2.83 -13.60
N LYS A 73 8.35 -2.43 -14.10
CA LYS A 73 8.24 -1.33 -15.09
C LYS A 73 8.57 0.03 -14.49
N HIS A 74 8.48 0.16 -13.17
CA HIS A 74 8.72 1.42 -12.45
C HIS A 74 10.05 1.45 -11.70
N VAL A 75 10.64 0.29 -11.39
CA VAL A 75 11.88 0.21 -10.63
C VAL A 75 12.74 -0.99 -11.04
N ALA A 76 14.05 -0.79 -11.06
CA ALA A 76 15.00 -1.84 -11.38
C ALA A 76 15.16 -2.83 -10.22
N LEU A 77 14.57 -4.02 -10.39
CA LEU A 77 14.77 -5.18 -9.52
C LEU A 77 15.61 -6.23 -10.24
N SER A 78 16.59 -6.82 -9.53
CA SER A 78 17.24 -8.05 -9.99
C SER A 78 16.25 -9.21 -9.99
N ASP A 79 16.60 -10.32 -10.63
CA ASP A 79 15.73 -11.50 -10.65
C ASP A 79 15.54 -12.05 -9.22
N SER A 80 16.61 -12.11 -8.42
CA SER A 80 16.53 -12.49 -7.01
C SER A 80 15.66 -11.55 -6.15
N GLU A 81 15.67 -10.25 -6.41
CA GLU A 81 14.79 -9.29 -5.73
C GLU A 81 13.33 -9.48 -6.17
N SER A 82 13.11 -9.87 -7.43
CA SER A 82 11.79 -10.13 -7.99
C SER A 82 11.18 -11.39 -7.38
N GLU A 83 11.96 -12.48 -7.26
CA GLU A 83 11.55 -13.73 -6.60
C GLU A 83 11.12 -13.51 -5.15
N ILE A 84 11.88 -12.67 -4.41
CA ILE A 84 11.51 -12.30 -3.04
C ILE A 84 10.16 -11.58 -3.02
N LEU A 85 9.96 -10.63 -3.93
CA LEU A 85 8.73 -9.85 -3.99
C LEU A 85 7.52 -10.72 -4.39
N GLU A 86 7.68 -11.61 -5.36
CA GLU A 86 6.65 -12.59 -5.77
C GLU A 86 6.21 -13.48 -4.60
N LYS A 87 7.18 -14.00 -3.85
CA LYS A 87 6.90 -14.78 -2.64
C LYS A 87 6.10 -13.97 -1.62
N VAL A 88 6.53 -12.74 -1.32
CA VAL A 88 5.81 -11.89 -0.35
C VAL A 88 4.39 -11.57 -0.83
N ILE A 89 4.20 -11.27 -2.11
CA ILE A 89 2.89 -11.00 -2.70
C ILE A 89 1.98 -12.22 -2.55
N SER A 90 2.43 -13.41 -2.95
CA SER A 90 1.64 -14.64 -2.86
C SER A 90 1.26 -15.01 -1.43
N GLU A 91 2.14 -14.78 -0.46
CA GLU A 91 1.90 -15.10 0.94
C GLU A 91 0.98 -14.08 1.66
N ASN A 92 1.11 -12.78 1.34
CA ASN A 92 0.56 -11.73 2.20
C ASN A 92 -0.52 -10.86 1.54
N LEU A 93 -0.55 -10.74 0.21
CA LEU A 93 -1.45 -9.80 -0.47
C LEU A 93 -2.93 -10.09 -0.17
N MET A 94 -3.31 -11.36 -0.22
CA MET A 94 -4.70 -11.77 -0.01
C MET A 94 -5.20 -11.35 1.38
N ASN A 95 -4.45 -11.72 2.42
CA ASN A 95 -4.78 -11.37 3.81
C ASN A 95 -4.86 -9.85 4.00
N HIS A 96 -3.95 -9.12 3.37
CA HIS A 96 -3.94 -7.65 3.41
C HIS A 96 -5.20 -7.05 2.79
N ILE A 97 -5.58 -7.48 1.59
CA ILE A 97 -6.75 -6.96 0.89
C ILE A 97 -8.04 -7.32 1.63
N ILE A 98 -8.17 -8.55 2.12
CA ILE A 98 -9.34 -8.98 2.90
C ILE A 98 -9.53 -8.07 4.12
N LYS A 99 -8.44 -7.71 4.80
CA LYS A 99 -8.51 -6.94 6.04
C LYS A 99 -8.69 -5.44 5.83
N TYR A 100 -7.95 -4.84 4.89
CA TYR A 100 -7.86 -3.37 4.77
C TYR A 100 -8.61 -2.80 3.56
N TRP A 101 -9.11 -3.64 2.66
CA TRP A 101 -9.77 -3.20 1.43
C TRP A 101 -11.25 -3.59 1.37
N LYS A 102 -11.72 -4.49 2.25
CA LYS A 102 -13.12 -4.91 2.34
C LYS A 102 -13.91 -4.08 3.36
N GLU A 103 -15.16 -3.80 3.00
CA GLU A 103 -16.24 -3.43 3.93
C GLU A 103 -17.33 -4.51 3.83
N GLY A 104 -17.40 -5.40 4.83
CA GLY A 104 -18.20 -6.62 4.73
C GLY A 104 -17.63 -7.57 3.67
N GLU A 105 -18.49 -8.11 2.80
CA GLU A 105 -18.08 -9.02 1.71
C GLU A 105 -17.59 -8.28 0.44
N LYS A 106 -17.67 -6.95 0.41
CA LYS A 106 -17.38 -6.16 -0.80
C LYS A 106 -16.06 -5.43 -0.66
N VAL A 107 -15.20 -5.60 -1.65
CA VAL A 107 -13.98 -4.79 -1.76
C VAL A 107 -14.34 -3.41 -2.30
N LYS A 108 -13.93 -2.34 -1.60
CA LYS A 108 -14.18 -0.96 -2.03
C LYS A 108 -12.89 -0.27 -2.42
N ARG A 109 -12.70 -0.02 -3.72
CA ARG A 109 -11.66 0.86 -4.24
C ARG A 109 -12.23 1.73 -5.34
N ASP A 110 -11.74 2.96 -5.44
CA ASP A 110 -12.15 3.89 -6.49
C ASP A 110 -11.44 3.55 -7.79
N PHE A 111 -12.11 2.74 -8.62
CA PHE A 111 -11.64 2.40 -9.95
C PHE A 111 -12.05 3.41 -11.03
N GLU A 112 -12.67 4.53 -10.66
CA GLU A 112 -12.99 5.62 -11.60
C GLU A 112 -11.75 6.48 -11.87
N THR A 113 -10.88 6.60 -10.85
CA THR A 113 -9.69 7.44 -10.88
C THR A 113 -8.37 6.67 -10.97
N ARG A 114 -8.30 5.42 -10.50
CA ARG A 114 -7.10 4.57 -10.56
C ARG A 114 -7.42 3.13 -10.97
N ASN A 115 -6.62 2.55 -11.85
CA ASN A 115 -6.83 1.17 -12.29
C ASN A 115 -6.32 0.16 -11.23
N LEU A 116 -6.58 -1.13 -11.46
CA LEU A 116 -6.17 -2.21 -10.56
C LEU A 116 -4.67 -2.21 -10.25
N SER A 117 -3.84 -2.10 -11.28
CA SER A 117 -2.38 -2.10 -11.14
C SER A 117 -1.91 -0.88 -10.33
N GLU A 118 -2.45 0.30 -10.64
CA GLU A 118 -2.15 1.54 -9.91
C GLU A 118 -2.52 1.46 -8.43
N TRP A 119 -3.67 0.85 -8.08
CA TRP A 119 -4.07 0.66 -6.69
C TRP A 119 -3.12 -0.26 -5.93
N ILE A 120 -2.80 -1.42 -6.49
CA ILE A 120 -1.92 -2.40 -5.84
C ILE A 120 -0.52 -1.84 -5.69
N ILE A 121 0.05 -1.26 -6.76
CA ILE A 121 1.38 -0.63 -6.69
C ILE A 121 1.40 0.50 -5.68
N SER A 122 0.37 1.36 -5.67
CA SER A 122 0.30 2.47 -4.70
C SER A 122 0.37 1.96 -3.26
N GLU A 123 -0.32 0.87 -2.93
CA GLU A 123 -0.28 0.29 -1.58
C GLU A 123 1.12 -0.18 -1.20
N PHE A 124 1.82 -0.90 -2.09
CA PHE A 124 3.22 -1.27 -1.86
C PHE A 124 4.11 -0.04 -1.65
N VAL A 125 3.91 1.01 -2.43
CA VAL A 125 4.68 2.27 -2.32
C VAL A 125 4.43 2.97 -0.98
N PHE A 126 3.16 3.12 -0.58
CA PHE A 126 2.78 3.75 0.68
C PHE A 126 3.32 2.97 1.89
N LEU A 127 3.08 1.67 1.92
CA LEU A 127 3.53 0.82 3.02
C LEU A 127 5.04 0.71 3.10
N SER A 128 5.74 0.75 1.96
CA SER A 128 7.21 0.81 1.96
C SER A 128 7.73 2.07 2.64
N GLY A 129 7.06 3.22 2.47
CA GLY A 129 7.44 4.45 3.16
C GLY A 129 7.27 4.35 4.68
N PHE A 130 6.15 3.82 5.14
CA PHE A 130 5.93 3.59 6.57
C PHE A 130 6.89 2.53 7.15
N ALA A 131 7.08 1.42 6.44
CA ALA A 131 8.00 0.37 6.85
C ALA A 131 9.45 0.85 6.98
N MET A 132 9.93 1.70 6.06
CA MET A 132 11.24 2.35 6.21
C MET A 132 11.33 3.17 7.49
N TRP A 133 10.30 3.96 7.77
CA TRP A 133 10.27 4.83 8.94
C TRP A 133 10.40 4.02 10.23
N PHE A 134 9.60 2.97 10.38
CA PHE A 134 9.67 2.10 11.56
C PHE A 134 10.99 1.34 11.65
N ARG A 135 11.57 0.87 10.54
CA ARG A 135 12.89 0.21 10.56
C ARG A 135 14.02 1.13 11.03
N GLU A 136 13.90 2.43 10.80
CA GLU A 136 14.92 3.40 11.21
C GLU A 136 14.74 3.89 12.65
N LYS A 137 13.50 4.02 13.09
CA LYS A 137 13.13 4.70 14.34
C LYS A 137 12.73 3.76 15.45
N ASP A 138 12.22 2.56 15.13
CA ASP A 138 11.70 1.63 16.12
C ASP A 138 12.77 0.61 16.50
N LYS A 139 13.25 0.68 17.75
CA LYS A 139 14.27 -0.24 18.29
C LYS A 139 13.72 -0.82 19.59
N ASP A 140 13.70 -2.15 19.69
CA ASP A 140 13.31 -2.86 20.91
C ASP A 140 11.92 -2.45 21.48
N ASN A 141 10.94 -2.21 20.59
CA ASN A 141 9.59 -1.72 20.90
C ASN A 141 9.53 -0.30 21.51
N GLU A 142 10.61 0.47 21.42
CA GLU A 142 10.62 1.90 21.72
C GLU A 142 11.02 2.68 20.48
N THR A 143 10.18 3.64 20.09
CA THR A 143 10.50 4.50 18.95
C THR A 143 11.43 5.63 19.41
N ASP A 144 12.69 5.57 18.94
CA ASP A 144 13.70 6.60 19.15
C ASP A 144 13.47 7.79 18.21
N LEU A 145 13.10 8.93 18.81
CA LEU A 145 12.82 10.19 18.13
C LEU A 145 13.95 11.21 18.31
N SER A 146 15.03 10.83 18.98
CA SER A 146 16.12 11.73 19.37
C SER A 146 16.74 12.42 18.16
N SER A 147 17.05 11.65 17.10
CA SER A 147 17.58 12.20 15.85
C SER A 147 16.59 13.15 15.18
N LEU A 148 15.30 12.82 15.19
CA LEU A 148 14.27 13.64 14.57
C LEU A 148 14.16 15.02 15.25
N LEU A 149 14.09 15.03 16.59
CA LEU A 149 13.95 16.26 17.36
C LEU A 149 15.23 17.07 17.40
N SER A 150 16.39 16.40 17.50
CA SER A 150 17.67 17.10 17.50
C SER A 150 17.89 17.84 16.19
N ASN A 151 17.57 17.20 15.06
CA ASN A 151 17.61 17.84 13.75
C ASN A 151 16.61 18.99 13.61
N ALA A 152 15.44 18.89 14.25
CA ALA A 152 14.39 19.89 14.15
C ALA A 152 14.61 21.12 15.04
N THR A 153 15.37 20.98 16.12
CA THR A 153 15.58 22.04 17.12
C THR A 153 17.00 22.61 17.12
N GLY A 154 17.95 21.92 16.48
CA GLY A 154 19.37 22.25 16.51
C GLY A 154 20.05 21.94 17.85
N GLU A 155 19.35 21.29 18.78
CA GLU A 155 19.84 20.91 20.10
C GLU A 155 19.99 19.40 20.21
N ASN A 156 20.83 18.91 21.13
CA ASN A 156 20.90 17.46 21.38
C ASN A 156 19.74 17.06 22.30
N ILE A 157 18.73 16.39 21.74
CA ILE A 157 17.51 15.95 22.44
C ILE A 157 17.46 14.43 22.44
N GLU A 158 17.36 13.85 23.63
CA GLU A 158 16.96 12.44 23.79
C GLU A 158 15.44 12.36 23.95
N ALA A 159 14.79 11.58 23.09
CA ALA A 159 13.34 11.40 23.14
C ALA A 159 12.93 10.03 22.63
N LYS A 160 11.96 9.45 23.34
CA LYS A 160 11.31 8.20 22.99
C LYS A 160 9.80 8.38 23.03
N ALA A 161 9.10 7.64 22.20
CA ALA A 161 7.65 7.58 22.21
C ALA A 161 7.13 6.18 21.90
N ASN A 162 5.89 5.94 22.33
CA ASN A 162 5.09 4.83 21.83
C ASN A 162 4.14 5.40 20.77
N ILE A 163 4.21 4.87 19.56
CA ILE A 163 3.36 5.31 18.45
C ILE A 163 2.23 4.30 18.28
N GLU A 164 0.99 4.78 18.40
CA GLU A 164 -0.17 4.00 18.04
C GLU A 164 -0.27 3.95 16.51
N PHE A 165 0.11 2.81 15.93
CA PHE A 165 0.05 2.54 14.50
C PHE A 165 -0.45 1.11 14.29
N ASP A 166 -1.22 0.89 13.24
CA ASP A 166 -1.63 -0.46 12.85
C ASP A 166 -0.46 -1.20 12.19
N HIS A 167 0.42 -1.75 13.01
CA HIS A 167 1.60 -2.49 12.57
C HIS A 167 1.24 -3.72 11.73
N GLU A 168 0.06 -4.29 11.92
CA GLU A 168 -0.40 -5.42 11.11
C GLU A 168 -0.58 -5.02 9.64
N ARG A 169 -0.74 -3.74 9.33
CA ARG A 169 -0.80 -3.24 7.95
C ARG A 169 0.55 -3.33 7.25
N LEU A 170 1.65 -3.31 8.00
CA LEU A 170 3.00 -3.48 7.45
C LEU A 170 3.32 -4.93 7.12
N ASN A 171 2.49 -5.89 7.52
CA ASN A 171 2.72 -7.31 7.23
C ASN A 171 2.80 -7.61 5.73
N LEU A 172 2.17 -6.80 4.87
CA LEU A 172 2.31 -6.92 3.41
C LEU A 172 3.77 -6.73 2.94
N VAL A 173 4.57 -5.97 3.67
CA VAL A 173 5.93 -5.59 3.26
C VAL A 173 7.01 -5.91 4.31
N SER A 174 6.63 -6.50 5.44
CA SER A 174 7.48 -6.63 6.63
C SER A 174 8.70 -7.53 6.38
N SER A 175 8.54 -8.60 5.60
CA SER A 175 9.59 -9.55 5.23
C SER A 175 10.45 -9.12 4.04
N ILE A 176 10.08 -8.03 3.35
CA ILE A 176 10.84 -7.52 2.20
C ILE A 176 12.14 -6.86 2.70
N PRO A 177 13.32 -7.23 2.21
CA PRO A 177 14.59 -6.59 2.58
C PRO A 177 14.61 -5.07 2.39
N THR A 178 15.34 -4.36 3.25
CA THR A 178 15.39 -2.88 3.26
C THR A 178 15.78 -2.27 1.93
N GLN A 179 16.73 -2.87 1.21
CA GLN A 179 17.12 -2.39 -0.12
C GLN A 179 15.98 -2.43 -1.14
N ILE A 180 15.10 -3.44 -1.06
CA ILE A 180 13.94 -3.56 -1.95
C ILE A 180 12.86 -2.57 -1.50
N ILE A 181 12.60 -2.43 -0.19
CA ILE A 181 11.68 -1.43 0.34
C ILE A 181 12.06 -0.01 -0.11
N GLN A 182 13.36 0.35 -0.06
CA GLN A 182 13.83 1.66 -0.51
C GLN A 182 13.52 1.90 -2.00
N LYS A 183 13.69 0.87 -2.84
CA LYS A 183 13.33 0.88 -4.26
C LYS A 183 11.82 1.08 -4.46
N LEU A 184 11.00 0.29 -3.76
CA LEU A 184 9.53 0.39 -3.81
C LEU A 184 9.03 1.77 -3.36
N MET A 185 9.52 2.27 -2.22
CA MET A 185 9.23 3.63 -1.73
C MET A 185 9.60 4.71 -2.77
N GLY A 186 10.62 4.44 -3.60
CA GLY A 186 11.14 5.33 -4.63
C GLY A 186 10.36 5.35 -5.94
N ILE A 187 9.38 4.46 -6.16
CA ILE A 187 8.59 4.37 -7.40
C ILE A 187 7.89 5.71 -7.72
N ASN A 188 7.33 6.37 -6.71
CA ASN A 188 6.74 7.70 -6.87
C ASN A 188 6.84 8.50 -5.57
N ALA A 189 6.38 9.77 -5.60
CA ALA A 189 6.49 10.68 -4.45
C ALA A 189 5.70 10.21 -3.22
N ALA A 190 4.68 9.37 -3.38
CA ALA A 190 3.79 8.94 -2.31
C ALA A 190 4.53 8.14 -1.22
N GLY A 191 5.53 7.34 -1.58
CA GLY A 191 6.30 6.56 -0.60
C GLY A 191 7.15 7.47 0.30
N LYS A 192 7.85 8.43 -0.29
CA LYS A 192 8.60 9.45 0.48
C LYS A 192 7.68 10.32 1.33
N ILE A 193 6.50 10.63 0.79
CA ILE A 193 5.43 11.32 1.52
C ILE A 193 5.00 10.51 2.73
N ALA A 194 4.74 9.20 2.59
CA ALA A 194 4.32 8.33 3.68
C ALA A 194 5.37 8.31 4.80
N TYR A 195 6.64 8.14 4.45
CA TYR A 195 7.75 8.25 5.40
C TYR A 195 7.75 9.61 6.13
N ARG A 196 7.72 10.72 5.38
CA ARG A 196 7.78 12.08 5.95
C ARG A 196 6.55 12.45 6.75
N SER A 197 5.42 11.84 6.43
CA SER A 197 4.20 12.09 7.12
C SER A 197 4.35 11.64 8.59
N LEU A 198 4.89 10.45 8.88
CA LEU A 198 5.14 10.03 10.27
C LEU A 198 6.08 11.00 11.03
N ASP A 199 7.14 11.50 10.39
CA ASP A 199 7.98 12.57 10.97
C ASP A 199 7.14 13.78 11.39
N MET A 200 6.24 14.25 10.51
CA MET A 200 5.39 15.41 10.77
C MET A 200 4.35 15.15 11.87
N ALA A 201 3.75 13.97 11.90
CA ALA A 201 2.79 13.56 12.93
C ALA A 201 3.41 13.67 14.32
N VAL A 202 4.61 13.08 14.46
CA VAL A 202 5.37 13.07 15.70
C VAL A 202 5.77 14.48 16.12
N MET A 203 6.32 15.29 15.21
CA MET A 203 6.71 16.67 15.53
C MET A 203 5.52 17.50 16.00
N LYS A 204 4.36 17.34 15.37
CA LYS A 204 3.13 18.03 15.76
C LYS A 204 2.68 17.63 17.16
N ALA A 205 2.59 16.32 17.44
CA ALA A 205 2.17 15.83 18.75
C ALA A 205 3.10 16.33 19.88
N MET A 206 4.41 16.32 19.64
CA MET A 206 5.40 16.80 20.61
C MET A 206 5.31 18.32 20.83
N SER A 207 5.09 19.09 19.77
CA SER A 207 4.85 20.54 19.86
C SER A 207 3.59 20.84 20.69
N GLU A 208 2.48 20.13 20.44
CA GLU A 208 1.24 20.32 21.21
C GLU A 208 1.40 19.95 22.69
N GLY A 209 2.19 18.93 23.01
CA GLY A 209 2.46 18.49 24.38
C GLY A 209 3.52 19.29 25.15
N ASN A 210 4.39 20.04 24.47
CA ASN A 210 5.48 20.78 25.11
C ASN A 210 5.58 22.24 24.59
N PRO A 211 5.13 23.24 25.36
CA PRO A 211 5.14 24.64 24.96
C PRO A 211 6.52 25.23 24.61
N GLU A 212 7.60 24.72 25.19
CA GLU A 212 8.97 25.18 24.89
C GLU A 212 9.46 24.64 23.56
N ILE A 213 9.23 23.35 23.29
CA ILE A 213 9.49 22.73 21.99
C ILE A 213 8.62 23.40 20.92
N ALA A 214 7.35 23.68 21.21
CA ALA A 214 6.46 24.40 20.31
C ALA A 214 6.99 25.78 19.94
N LYS A 215 7.51 26.53 20.91
CA LYS A 215 8.14 27.83 20.67
C LYS A 215 9.36 27.69 19.77
N LYS A 216 10.26 26.74 20.04
CA LYS A 216 11.45 26.48 19.20
C LYS A 216 11.08 26.10 17.77
N MET A 217 10.15 25.15 17.60
CA MET A 217 9.65 24.74 16.28
C MET A 217 8.93 25.89 15.54
N LYS A 218 8.23 26.79 16.26
CA LYS A 218 7.57 27.96 15.68
C LYS A 218 8.58 28.99 15.15
N TYR A 219 9.76 29.13 15.77
CA TYR A 219 10.83 30.01 15.29
C TYR A 219 11.47 29.50 13.99
N ASP A 220 11.60 28.17 13.81
CA ASP A 220 12.14 27.58 12.57
C ASP A 220 11.11 27.53 11.43
N LEU A 221 9.81 27.41 11.75
CA LEU A 221 8.72 27.40 10.77
C LEU A 221 8.39 28.79 10.19
N THR A 222 9.00 29.88 10.69
CA THR A 222 8.72 31.25 10.22
C THR A 222 9.18 31.55 8.78
N ASN A 223 9.80 30.60 8.06
CA ASN A 223 10.23 30.80 6.67
C ASN A 223 9.67 29.84 5.62
N LYS A 224 8.75 28.91 5.93
CA LYS A 224 8.03 28.13 4.89
C LYS A 224 6.59 27.83 5.32
N GLN A 225 5.65 28.64 4.83
CA GLN A 225 4.24 28.27 4.81
C GLN A 225 4.03 27.05 3.87
N LYS A 226 3.62 25.92 4.44
CA LYS A 226 2.62 25.00 3.87
C LYS A 226 2.18 23.99 4.95
N ALA A 227 0.89 24.02 5.27
CA ALA A 227 0.23 23.04 6.13
C ALA A 227 -0.17 21.80 5.32
N TRP A 228 -0.06 20.58 5.89
CA TRP A 228 -0.75 19.39 5.36
C TRP A 228 -0.75 18.21 6.39
N TRP A 229 -1.86 17.92 7.11
CA TRP A 229 -3.04 16.99 6.96
C TRP A 229 -2.87 15.54 7.46
N LYS A 230 -4.02 14.95 7.85
CA LYS A 230 -4.32 13.69 8.58
C LYS A 230 -3.66 12.40 8.07
N PHE A 231 -3.33 11.51 9.02
CA PHE A 231 -3.01 10.10 8.76
C PHE A 231 -4.32 9.31 8.69
N TRP A 232 -4.41 8.45 7.67
CA TRP A 232 -5.45 7.43 7.54
C TRP A 232 -5.08 6.21 8.36
#